data_AF-A0A8X6FYY1-F1
#
_entry.id   AF-A0A8X6FYY1-F1
#
_cell.length_a   1.000
_cell.length_b   1.000
_cell.length_c   1.000
_cell.angle_alpha   90.00
_cell.angle_beta   90.00
_cell.angle_gamma   90.00
#
_symmetry.space_group_name_H-M   'P 1'
#
loop_
_entity.id
_entity.type
_entity.pdbx_description
1 polymer ?
#
loop_
_entity_poly.entity_id
_entity_poly.type
_entity_poly.pdbx_seq_one_letter_code
_entity_poly.pdbx_strand_id
1 'polypeptide(L)'
;FESETDKQILDIILDRKRYDYRVRPSNKTEVNVTVLILSLSSPDESSLKYEVEFLLHQNWEDPRLRYEDGGKYKYLNAISHYQSLWTPDIYFIKHGEFKAPLAQVHMALKIFNNGSVRYITR
;
A
#
# COMPACT_ATOMS: atom_id res chain seq x y z
N PHE A 1 -6.78 -31.33 7.78
CA PHE A 1 -6.10 -30.05 7.58
C PHE A 1 -7.08 -29.12 6.88
N GLU A 2 -7.91 -28.42 7.65
CA GLU A 2 -8.87 -27.47 7.10
C GLU A 2 -8.11 -26.38 6.35
N SER A 3 -8.56 -26.03 5.15
CA SER A 3 -7.90 -25.02 4.36
C SER A 3 -8.14 -23.66 5.02
N GLU A 4 -7.13 -23.07 5.62
CA GLU A 4 -7.21 -21.73 6.21
C GLU A 4 -7.61 -20.71 5.13
N THR A 5 -8.52 -19.81 5.47
CA THR A 5 -8.94 -18.71 4.60
C THR A 5 -7.86 -17.62 4.55
N ASP A 6 -7.87 -16.79 3.50
CA ASP A 6 -6.93 -15.67 3.36
C ASP A 6 -6.94 -14.73 4.59
N LYS A 7 -8.12 -14.48 5.16
CA LYS A 7 -8.31 -13.68 6.37
C LYS A 7 -7.69 -14.32 7.60
N GLN A 8 -7.84 -15.64 7.78
CA GLN A 8 -7.22 -16.34 8.90
C GLN A 8 -5.69 -16.27 8.83
N ILE A 9 -5.11 -16.41 7.64
CA ILE A 9 -3.67 -16.25 7.44
C ILE A 9 -3.24 -14.81 7.81
N LEU A 10 -3.99 -13.80 7.37
CA LEU A 10 -3.75 -12.40 7.73
C LEU A 10 -3.81 -12.18 9.25
N ASP A 11 -4.81 -12.73 9.93
CA ASP A 11 -4.98 -12.58 11.38
C ASP A 11 -3.80 -13.20 12.15
N ILE A 12 -3.23 -14.32 11.65
CA ILE A 12 -2.06 -14.97 12.24
C ILE A 12 -0.79 -14.13 12.04
N ILE A 13 -0.53 -13.65 10.81
CA ILE A 13 0.72 -12.92 10.52
C ILE A 13 0.71 -11.48 11.02
N LEU A 14 -0.48 -10.89 11.21
CA LEU A 14 -0.65 -9.54 11.74
C LEU A 14 -0.99 -9.51 13.24
N ASP A 15 -0.86 -10.65 13.94
CA ASP A 15 -1.03 -10.70 15.40
C ASP A 15 -0.03 -9.75 16.07
N ARG A 16 -0.53 -8.90 16.98
CA ARG A 16 0.26 -7.85 17.64
C ARG A 16 1.45 -8.35 18.45
N LYS A 17 1.45 -9.63 18.86
CA LYS A 17 2.60 -10.25 19.55
C LYS A 17 3.75 -10.56 18.59
N ARG A 18 3.47 -10.68 17.29
CA ARG A 18 4.43 -11.02 16.23
C ARG A 18 4.76 -9.83 15.34
N TYR A 19 3.77 -8.97 15.07
CA TYR A 19 3.88 -7.86 14.14
C TYR A 19 3.54 -6.54 14.82
N ASP A 20 4.56 -5.71 15.02
CA ASP A 20 4.37 -4.31 15.41
C ASP A 20 4.49 -3.42 14.17
N TYR A 21 3.34 -2.93 13.69
CA TYR A 21 3.23 -2.06 12.52
C TYR A 21 3.89 -0.69 12.71
N ARG A 22 4.23 -0.30 13.95
CA ARG A 22 4.92 0.96 14.24
C ARG A 22 6.42 0.86 13.97
N VAL A 23 6.93 -0.37 13.84
CA VAL A 23 8.33 -0.65 13.59
C VAL A 23 8.53 -0.93 12.10
N ARG A 24 9.46 -0.19 11.50
CA ARG A 24 9.89 -0.38 10.10
C ARG A 24 10.40 -1.81 9.87
N PRO A 25 10.13 -2.45 8.72
CA PRO A 25 10.49 -3.85 8.46
C PRO A 25 11.98 -4.17 8.61
N SER A 26 12.85 -3.22 8.29
CA SER A 26 14.29 -3.37 8.31
C SER A 26 14.98 -2.04 8.60
N ASN A 27 16.31 -2.04 8.79
CA ASN A 27 17.09 -0.80 8.95
C ASN A 27 17.01 0.11 7.72
N LYS A 28 16.86 -0.48 6.53
CA LYS A 28 16.64 0.23 5.27
C LYS A 28 15.59 -0.54 4.47
N THR A 29 14.44 0.09 4.27
CA THR A 29 13.35 -0.46 3.46
C THR A 29 13.34 0.27 2.12
N GLU A 30 13.59 -0.47 1.05
CA GLU A 30 13.48 0.05 -0.30
C GLU A 30 12.02 0.04 -0.75
N VAL A 31 11.53 1.18 -1.19
CA VAL A 31 10.15 1.36 -1.63
C VAL A 31 10.17 1.78 -3.09
N ASN A 32 9.72 0.87 -3.95
CA ASN A 32 9.57 1.11 -5.38
C ASN A 32 8.23 1.79 -5.64
N VAL A 33 8.31 3.05 -6.06
CA VAL A 33 7.14 3.89 -6.33
C VAL A 33 6.95 4.04 -7.84
N THR A 34 5.72 3.88 -8.31
CA THR A 34 5.33 4.15 -9.69
C THR A 34 4.08 5.02 -9.69
N VAL A 35 4.09 6.07 -10.50
CA VAL A 35 2.95 6.98 -10.66
C VAL A 35 2.32 6.74 -12.02
N LEU A 36 1.03 6.40 -12.03
CA LEU A 36 0.24 6.36 -13.26
C LEU A 36 -0.62 7.61 -13.34
N ILE A 37 -0.32 8.50 -14.27
CA ILE A 37 -1.13 9.70 -14.51
C ILE A 37 -2.41 9.31 -15.25
N LEU A 38 -3.55 9.61 -14.66
CA LEU A 38 -4.87 9.40 -15.24
C LEU A 38 -5.33 10.62 -16.03
N SER A 39 -5.10 11.82 -15.49
CA SER A 39 -5.37 13.08 -16.16
C SER A 39 -4.37 14.16 -15.73
N LEU A 40 -4.08 15.06 -16.66
CA LEU A 40 -3.28 16.25 -16.45
C LEU A 40 -3.96 17.39 -17.20
N SER A 41 -4.42 18.40 -16.47
CA SER A 41 -5.12 19.54 -17.06
C SER A 41 -4.65 20.87 -16.46
N SER A 42 -4.86 21.93 -17.24
CA SER A 42 -4.64 23.31 -16.83
C SER A 42 -5.83 24.15 -17.32
N PRO A 43 -6.22 25.21 -16.60
CA PRO A 43 -7.33 26.06 -17.03
C PRO A 43 -7.00 26.83 -18.33
N ASP A 44 -5.73 27.21 -18.52
CA ASP A 44 -5.21 27.88 -19.71
C ASP A 44 -3.68 27.72 -19.81
N GLU A 45 -3.10 28.02 -20.97
CA GLU A 45 -1.66 27.84 -21.26
C GLU A 45 -0.73 28.73 -20.41
N SER A 46 -1.24 29.82 -19.84
CA SER A 46 -0.47 30.74 -18.98
C SER A 46 -0.56 30.40 -17.49
N SER A 47 -1.42 29.44 -17.12
CA SER A 47 -1.64 29.04 -15.74
C SER A 47 -0.45 28.29 -15.16
N LEU A 48 0.01 28.75 -13.99
CA LEU A 48 0.99 28.02 -13.16
C LEU A 48 0.34 26.90 -12.33
N LYS A 49 -0.99 26.74 -12.43
CA LYS A 49 -1.76 25.72 -11.71
C LYS A 49 -2.11 24.58 -12.66
N TYR A 50 -1.74 23.37 -12.26
CA TYR A 50 -2.12 22.13 -12.90
C TYR A 50 -2.95 21.28 -11.97
N GLU A 51 -3.94 20.62 -12.53
CA GLU A 51 -4.67 19.54 -11.87
C GLU A 51 -4.13 18.22 -12.39
N VAL A 52 -3.74 17.35 -11.47
CA VAL A 52 -3.22 16.02 -11.77
C VAL A 52 -4.04 15.01 -11.02
N GLU A 53 -4.55 14.04 -11.76
CA GLU A 53 -5.14 12.84 -11.20
C GLU A 53 -4.21 11.67 -11.50
N PHE A 54 -3.88 10.88 -10.48
CA PHE A 54 -2.96 9.77 -10.65
C PHE A 54 -3.25 8.61 -9.70
N LEU A 55 -2.68 7.46 -10.00
CA LEU A 55 -2.58 6.33 -9.08
C LEU A 55 -1.14 6.21 -8.60
N LEU A 56 -0.98 6.01 -7.29
CA LEU A 56 0.31 5.77 -6.67
C LEU A 56 0.45 4.28 -6.37
N HIS A 57 1.37 3.62 -7.06
CA HIS A 57 1.73 2.23 -6.84
C HIS A 57 2.99 2.19 -5.98
N GLN A 58 2.92 1.47 -4.88
CA GLN A 58 4.01 1.34 -3.91
C GLN A 58 4.30 -0.15 -3.75
N ASN A 59 5.56 -0.54 -3.87
CA ASN A 59 6.00 -1.90 -3.62
C ASN A 59 7.20 -1.91 -2.66
N TRP A 60 7.13 -2.71 -1.61
CA TRP A 60 8.24 -2.94 -0.68
C TRP A 60 8.27 -4.39 -0.23
N GLU A 61 9.32 -4.80 0.46
CA GLU A 61 9.41 -6.11 1.09
C GLU A 61 9.38 -5.96 2.62
N ASP A 62 8.51 -6.75 3.27
CA ASP A 62 8.48 -6.91 4.71
C ASP A 62 8.64 -8.41 5.05
N PRO A 63 9.84 -8.87 5.45
CA PRO A 63 10.11 -10.28 5.73
C PRO A 63 9.21 -10.88 6.83
N ARG A 64 8.63 -10.04 7.71
CA ARG A 64 7.75 -10.47 8.79
C ARG A 64 6.38 -10.94 8.29
N LEU A 65 6.01 -10.55 7.07
CA LEU A 65 4.75 -10.91 6.42
C LEU A 65 4.83 -12.18 5.58
N ARG A 66 5.98 -12.87 5.57
CA ARG A 66 6.13 -14.14 4.88
C ARG A 66 5.22 -15.18 5.50
N TYR A 67 4.54 -15.94 4.65
CA TYR A 67 3.64 -17.01 5.05
C TYR A 67 3.74 -18.18 4.09
N GLU A 68 3.38 -19.37 4.56
CA GLU A 68 3.33 -20.59 3.76
C GLU A 68 1.93 -21.15 3.80
N ASP A 69 1.28 -21.20 2.65
CA ASP A 69 -0.08 -21.71 2.47
C ASP A 69 -0.12 -22.84 1.42
N GLY A 70 1.04 -23.42 1.10
CA GLY A 70 1.21 -24.40 0.04
C GLY A 70 0.96 -23.85 -1.37
N GLY A 71 1.01 -22.52 -1.57
CA GLY A 71 0.74 -21.88 -2.85
C GLY A 71 -0.75 -21.73 -3.17
N LYS A 72 -1.62 -21.86 -2.17
CA LYS A 72 -3.07 -21.77 -2.32
C LYS A 72 -3.52 -20.39 -2.81
N TYR A 73 -2.93 -19.33 -2.26
CA TYR A 73 -3.23 -17.95 -2.61
C TYR A 73 -2.02 -17.29 -3.26
N LYS A 74 -2.23 -16.69 -4.44
CA LYS A 74 -1.19 -15.85 -5.09
C LYS A 74 -0.80 -14.64 -4.22
N TYR A 75 -1.78 -14.09 -3.50
CA TYR A 75 -1.61 -13.02 -2.53
C TYR A 75 -2.78 -13.02 -1.54
N LEU A 76 -2.58 -12.45 -0.36
CA LEU A 76 -3.64 -12.12 0.60
C LEU A 76 -4.15 -10.70 0.33
N ASN A 77 -5.47 -10.50 0.35
CA ASN A 77 -6.08 -9.18 0.23
C ASN A 77 -6.16 -8.52 1.61
N ALA A 78 -5.25 -7.60 1.89
CA ALA A 78 -5.08 -6.99 3.20
C ALA A 78 -5.72 -5.61 3.34
N ILE A 79 -6.57 -5.15 2.40
CA ILE A 79 -7.18 -3.81 2.43
C ILE A 79 -7.90 -3.55 3.77
N SER A 80 -8.64 -4.54 4.29
CA SER A 80 -9.34 -4.42 5.57
C SER A 80 -8.42 -4.28 6.79
N HIS A 81 -7.15 -4.64 6.63
CA HIS A 81 -6.13 -4.64 7.69
C HIS A 81 -5.11 -3.52 7.51
N TYR A 82 -5.37 -2.52 6.66
CA TYR A 82 -4.45 -1.41 6.38
C TYR A 82 -3.89 -0.75 7.66
N GLN A 83 -4.75 -0.52 8.66
CA GLN A 83 -4.36 0.11 9.94
C GLN A 83 -3.48 -0.78 10.84
N SER A 84 -3.38 -2.07 10.53
CA SER A 84 -2.57 -3.05 11.25
C SER A 84 -1.27 -3.38 10.52
N LEU A 85 -0.99 -2.71 9.39
CA LEU A 85 0.20 -2.93 8.57
C LEU A 85 1.15 -1.73 8.65
N TRP A 86 2.45 -1.99 8.72
CA TRP A 86 3.40 -0.92 8.47
C TRP A 86 3.29 -0.51 6.99
N THR A 87 3.14 0.78 6.73
CA THR A 87 3.19 1.35 5.38
C THR A 87 4.19 2.50 5.35
N PRO A 88 4.87 2.72 4.22
CA PRO A 88 5.77 3.85 4.10
C PRO A 88 4.98 5.16 4.19
N ASP A 89 5.51 6.12 4.95
CA ASP A 89 4.92 7.45 5.08
C ASP A 89 5.29 8.30 3.86
N ILE A 90 4.44 8.26 2.84
CA ILE A 90 4.61 9.03 1.60
C ILE A 90 3.82 10.33 1.71
N TYR A 91 4.54 11.44 1.58
CA TYR A 91 3.94 12.77 1.51
C TYR A 91 4.30 13.46 0.19
N PHE A 92 3.43 14.36 -0.24
CA PHE A 92 3.64 15.16 -1.45
C PHE A 92 3.99 16.60 -1.06
N ILE A 93 5.13 17.07 -1.54
CA ILE A 93 5.46 18.50 -1.50
C ILE A 93 4.73 19.14 -2.69
N LYS A 94 3.80 20.05 -2.40
CA LYS A 94 2.99 20.73 -3.41
C LYS A 94 2.85 22.22 -3.15
N HIS A 95 2.67 22.98 -4.23
CA HIS A 95 2.26 24.38 -4.20
C HIS A 95 0.78 24.47 -4.62
N GLY A 96 -0.14 24.16 -3.69
CA GLY A 96 -1.58 24.08 -3.96
C GLY A 96 -2.32 23.27 -2.91
N GLU A 97 -3.51 22.78 -3.23
CA GLU A 97 -4.39 22.01 -2.31
C GLU A 97 -4.79 20.67 -2.93
N PHE A 98 -5.05 19.67 -2.08
CA PHE A 98 -5.71 18.43 -2.54
C PHE A 98 -7.19 18.73 -2.72
N LYS A 99 -7.78 18.30 -3.84
CA LYS A 99 -9.22 18.39 -4.03
C LYS A 99 -9.92 17.41 -3.09
N ALA A 100 -11.04 17.84 -2.52
CA ALA A 100 -11.84 16.98 -1.64
C ALA A 100 -12.44 15.79 -2.41
N PRO A 101 -12.59 14.62 -1.76
CA PRO A 101 -12.25 14.33 -0.37
C PRO A 101 -10.73 14.17 -0.16
N LEU A 102 -10.21 14.75 0.93
CA LEU A 102 -8.79 14.67 1.31
C LEU A 102 -8.35 13.26 1.73
N ALA A 103 -9.31 12.35 1.94
CA ALA A 103 -9.04 10.98 2.34
C ALA A 103 -8.48 10.20 1.15
N GLN A 104 -7.25 9.71 1.30
CA GLN A 104 -6.59 8.82 0.35
C GLN A 104 -7.47 7.59 0.10
N VAL A 105 -7.73 7.26 -1.16
CA VAL A 105 -8.59 6.11 -1.49
C VAL A 105 -7.72 4.87 -1.59
N HIS A 106 -7.86 3.96 -0.63
CA HIS A 106 -7.19 2.65 -0.62
C HIS A 106 -7.80 1.74 -1.69
N MET A 107 -7.16 1.61 -2.85
CA MET A 107 -7.71 0.81 -3.94
C MET A 107 -7.29 -0.66 -3.87
N ALA A 108 -6.04 -0.94 -3.47
CA ALA A 108 -5.56 -2.30 -3.33
C ALA A 108 -4.42 -2.40 -2.32
N LEU A 109 -4.45 -3.43 -1.47
CA LEU A 109 -3.33 -3.79 -0.60
C LEU A 109 -3.17 -5.31 -0.64
N LYS A 110 -2.04 -5.77 -1.19
CA LYS A 110 -1.77 -7.19 -1.46
C LYS A 110 -0.47 -7.59 -0.80
N ILE A 111 -0.50 -8.71 -0.07
CA ILE A 111 0.67 -9.32 0.55
C ILE A 111 0.95 -10.64 -0.17
N PHE A 112 2.17 -10.80 -0.69
CA PHE A 112 2.62 -12.03 -1.35
C PHE A 112 3.36 -12.93 -0.35
N ASN A 113 3.37 -14.23 -0.60
CA ASN A 113 3.98 -15.24 0.28
C ASN A 113 5.47 -14.98 0.60
N ASN A 114 6.20 -14.37 -0.33
CA ASN A 114 7.61 -13.99 -0.14
C ASN A 114 7.82 -12.74 0.74
N GLY A 115 6.74 -12.13 1.25
CA GLY A 115 6.78 -10.91 2.06
C GLY A 115 6.77 -9.62 1.25
N SER A 116 6.69 -9.69 -0.09
CA SER A 116 6.48 -8.50 -0.91
C SER A 116 5.07 -7.95 -0.67
N VAL A 117 4.97 -6.62 -0.58
CA VAL A 117 3.70 -5.91 -0.41
C VAL A 117 3.50 -4.97 -1.58
N ARG A 118 2.28 -4.95 -2.12
CA ARG A 118 1.85 -3.99 -3.15
C ARG A 118 0.66 -3.20 -2.64
N TYR A 119 0.81 -1.89 -2.64
CA TYR A 119 -0.21 -0.95 -2.19
C TYR A 119 -0.50 0.07 -3.30
N ILE A 120 -1.78 0.26 -3.61
CA ILE A 120 -2.23 1.19 -4.64
C ILE A 120 -3.22 2.16 -4.02
N THR A 121 -2.93 3.45 -4.17
CA THR A 121 -3.80 4.54 -3.71
C THR A 121 -4.14 5.49 -4.84
N ARG A 122 -5.28 6.16 -4.74
CA ARG A 122 -5.67 7.32 -5.55
C ARG A 122 -5.75 8.55 -4.67
#